data_AF-A0A381X153-F1
#
_entry.id   AF-A0A381X153-F1
#
_cell.length_a   1.000
_cell.length_b   1.000
_cell.length_c   1.000
_cell.angle_alpha   90.00
_cell.angle_beta   90.00
_cell.angle_gamma   90.00
#
_symmetry.space_group_name_H-M   'P 1'
#
loop_
_entity.id
_entity.type
_entity.pdbx_description
1 polymer ?
#
loop_
_entity_poly.entity_id
_entity_poly.type
_entity_poly.pdbx_seq_one_letter_code
_entity_poly.pdbx_strand_id
1 'polypeptide(L)'
;MERAQKADKALSSGDSWGLLHGLPMTVKDAFEVSGIVSTCGAKVWKNHIPETNAEAVQKLIDAGAIIFGKTNVPLFLADIQTFNDIYGTTNNP
;
A
#
# COMPACT_ATOMS: atom_id res chain seq x y z
N MET A 1 7.42 10.13 -2.81
CA MET A 1 8.75 10.76 -2.64
C MET A 1 8.84 11.61 -1.36
N GLU A 2 7.85 12.44 -1.05
CA GLU A 2 7.87 13.31 0.15
C GLU A 2 8.17 12.56 1.47
N ARG A 3 7.50 11.42 1.72
CA ARG A 3 7.72 10.63 2.94
C ARG A 3 9.16 10.09 3.05
N ALA A 4 9.79 9.73 1.93
CA ALA A 4 11.19 9.28 1.92
C ALA A 4 12.13 10.43 2.30
N GLN A 5 11.94 11.61 1.73
CA GLN A 5 12.72 12.80 2.08
C GLN A 5 12.57 13.19 3.56
N LYS A 6 11.37 13.03 4.13
CA LYS A 6 11.15 13.23 5.57
C LYS A 6 11.90 12.18 6.41
N ALA A 7 12.00 10.93 5.93
CA ALA A 7 12.75 9.88 6.61
C ALA A 7 14.24 10.21 6.61
N ASP A 8 14.79 10.61 5.45
CA ASP A 8 16.19 11.05 5.33
C ASP A 8 16.51 12.21 6.27
N LYS A 9 15.61 13.21 6.35
CA LYS A 9 15.76 14.35 7.26
C LYS A 9 15.75 13.92 8.73
N ALA A 10 14.83 13.04 9.11
CA ALA A 10 14.77 12.49 10.46
C ALA A 10 16.06 11.74 10.80
N LEU A 11 16.52 10.86 9.91
CA LEU A 11 17.78 10.14 10.07
C LEU A 11 18.98 11.10 10.23
N SER A 12 19.05 12.15 9.42
CA SER A 12 20.12 13.17 9.52
C SER A 12 20.12 13.94 10.84
N SER A 13 18.98 13.96 11.55
CA SER A 13 18.82 14.60 12.86
C SER A 13 19.00 13.61 14.03
N GLY A 14 19.30 12.33 13.74
CA GLY A 14 19.42 11.27 14.73
C GLY A 14 18.08 10.64 15.15
N ASP A 15 16.97 11.03 14.53
CA ASP A 15 15.64 10.51 14.81
C ASP A 15 15.37 9.19 14.06
N SER A 16 14.57 8.30 14.66
CA SER A 16 14.06 7.09 14.02
C SER A 16 12.54 7.02 14.16
N TRP A 17 11.88 6.51 13.11
CA TRP A 17 10.42 6.32 13.09
C TRP A 17 10.00 4.91 13.52
N GLY A 18 10.94 4.09 14.00
CA GLY A 18 10.69 2.71 14.41
C GLY A 18 11.39 1.68 13.52
N LEU A 19 11.01 0.42 13.70
CA LEU A 19 11.69 -0.75 13.13
C LEU A 19 11.73 -0.79 11.60
N LEU A 20 10.81 -0.08 10.94
CA LEU A 20 10.68 -0.04 9.48
C LEU A 20 11.01 1.35 8.93
N HIS A 21 11.74 2.19 9.67
CA HIS A 21 12.09 3.55 9.25
C HIS A 21 12.65 3.57 7.82
N GLY A 22 11.93 4.24 6.92
CA GLY A 22 12.34 4.44 5.54
C GLY A 22 12.13 3.24 4.60
N LEU A 23 11.67 2.08 5.11
CA LEU A 23 11.54 0.87 4.30
C LEU A 23 10.42 1.02 3.24
N PRO A 24 10.72 0.97 1.93
CA PRO A 24 9.70 0.99 0.89
C PRO A 24 8.90 -0.31 0.87
N MET A 25 7.59 -0.20 0.76
CA MET A 25 6.69 -1.34 0.81
C MET A 25 5.48 -1.15 -0.12
N THR A 26 5.02 -2.25 -0.72
CA THR A 26 3.71 -2.30 -1.38
C THR A 26 2.69 -3.00 -0.49
N VAL A 27 1.41 -2.71 -0.70
CA VAL A 27 0.31 -3.32 0.06
C VAL A 27 -0.70 -3.93 -0.91
N LYS A 28 -1.20 -5.13 -0.62
CA LYS A 28 -2.27 -5.76 -1.42
C LYS A 28 -3.46 -4.81 -1.54
N ASP A 29 -4.05 -4.74 -2.72
CA ASP A 29 -5.12 -3.78 -3.02
C ASP A 29 -6.39 -3.95 -2.16
N ALA A 30 -6.54 -5.09 -1.49
CA ALA A 30 -7.61 -5.35 -0.53
C ALA A 30 -7.47 -4.58 0.80
N PHE A 31 -6.30 -4.02 1.12
CA PHE A 31 -6.16 -3.14 2.28
C PHE A 31 -6.31 -1.69 1.84
N GLU A 32 -7.14 -0.95 2.58
CA GLU A 32 -7.31 0.48 2.41
C GLU A 32 -6.05 1.23 2.79
N VAL A 33 -5.67 2.17 1.94
CA VAL A 33 -4.59 3.13 2.18
C VAL A 33 -5.14 4.51 1.87
N SER A 34 -5.15 5.38 2.87
CA SER A 34 -5.73 6.73 2.76
C SER A 34 -5.15 7.47 1.56
N GLY A 35 -6.02 8.02 0.72
CA GLY A 35 -5.63 8.78 -0.47
C GLY A 35 -5.09 7.95 -1.64
N ILE A 36 -5.12 6.61 -1.57
CA ILE A 36 -4.75 5.71 -2.68
C ILE A 36 -5.94 4.83 -3.03
N VAL A 37 -6.27 4.77 -4.33
CA VAL A 37 -7.36 3.92 -4.85
C VAL A 37 -7.24 2.49 -4.30
N SER A 38 -8.34 1.95 -3.80
CA SER A 38 -8.43 0.62 -3.20
C SER A 38 -9.62 -0.13 -3.78
N THR A 39 -9.37 -1.10 -4.66
CA THR A 39 -10.43 -1.72 -5.49
C THR A 39 -10.77 -3.15 -5.09
N CYS A 40 -9.88 -3.84 -4.37
CA CYS A 40 -9.99 -5.28 -4.13
C CYS A 40 -10.22 -6.11 -5.42
N GLY A 41 -9.66 -5.63 -6.56
CA GLY A 41 -9.87 -6.21 -7.88
C GLY A 41 -11.30 -6.07 -8.44
N ALA A 42 -12.18 -5.31 -7.79
CA ALA A 42 -13.59 -5.21 -8.12
C ALA A 42 -13.93 -3.90 -8.82
N LYS A 43 -14.51 -3.98 -10.04
CA LYS A 43 -14.89 -2.82 -10.86
C LYS A 43 -15.77 -1.80 -10.12
N VAL A 44 -16.60 -2.26 -9.20
CA VAL A 44 -17.48 -1.43 -8.36
C VAL A 44 -16.68 -0.44 -7.50
N TRP A 45 -15.45 -0.77 -7.14
CA TRP A 45 -14.55 0.05 -6.32
C TRP A 45 -13.41 0.68 -7.12
N LYS A 46 -13.49 0.70 -8.46
CA LYS A 46 -12.42 1.24 -9.34
C LYS A 46 -11.99 2.68 -8.97
N ASN A 47 -12.90 3.48 -8.42
CA ASN A 47 -12.65 4.87 -8.03
C ASN A 47 -12.76 5.07 -6.50
N HIS A 48 -12.77 4.00 -5.70
CA HIS A 48 -12.84 4.10 -4.25
C HIS A 48 -11.51 4.56 -3.69
N ILE A 49 -11.51 5.73 -3.07
CA ILE A 49 -10.35 6.30 -2.37
C ILE A 49 -10.74 6.41 -0.89
N PRO A 50 -10.21 5.54 -0.01
CA PRO A 50 -10.55 5.57 1.39
C PRO A 50 -9.94 6.80 2.08
N GLU A 51 -10.62 7.31 3.10
CA GLU A 51 -10.15 8.44 3.92
C GLU A 51 -9.16 7.98 5.00
N THR A 52 -9.27 6.71 5.42
CA THR A 52 -8.45 6.13 6.50
C THR A 52 -7.65 4.94 5.99
N ASN A 53 -6.53 4.66 6.68
CA ASN A 53 -5.79 3.43 6.47
C ASN A 53 -6.50 2.26 7.15
N ALA A 54 -6.36 1.05 6.58
CA ALA A 54 -6.63 -0.16 7.34
C ALA A 54 -5.67 -0.26 8.54
N GLU A 55 -6.14 -0.83 9.65
CA GLU A 55 -5.37 -0.90 10.91
C GLU A 55 -3.97 -1.52 10.74
N ALA A 56 -3.84 -2.59 9.95
CA ALA A 56 -2.56 -3.21 9.67
C ALA A 56 -1.61 -2.29 8.89
N VAL A 57 -2.15 -1.49 7.95
CA VAL A 57 -1.39 -0.50 7.19
C VAL A 57 -0.92 0.62 8.10
N GLN A 58 -1.79 1.11 8.99
CA GLN A 58 -1.44 2.16 9.94
C GLN A 58 -0.28 1.73 10.84
N LYS A 59 -0.30 0.51 11.38
CA LYS A 59 0.81 -0.04 12.18
C LYS A 59 2.15 -0.08 11.44
N LEU A 60 2.13 -0.41 10.14
CA LEU A 60 3.34 -0.41 9.32
C LEU A 60 3.86 1.01 9.08
N ILE A 61 2.95 1.96 8.82
CA ILE A 61 3.27 3.38 8.67
C ILE A 61 3.85 3.96 9.97
N ASP A 62 3.24 3.63 11.11
CA ASP A 62 3.68 4.07 12.44
C ASP A 62 5.05 3.49 12.81
N ALA A 63 5.37 2.29 12.33
CA ALA A 63 6.70 1.69 12.44
C ALA A 63 7.74 2.30 11.46
N GLY A 64 7.33 3.24 10.62
CA GLY A 64 8.22 4.00 9.73
C GLY A 64 8.22 3.57 8.26
N ALA A 65 7.40 2.58 7.87
CA ALA A 65 7.36 2.12 6.49
C ALA A 65 6.87 3.21 5.52
N ILE A 66 7.28 3.09 4.26
CA ILE A 66 6.88 3.96 3.16
C ILE A 66 6.06 3.15 2.17
N ILE A 67 4.73 3.28 2.26
CA ILE A 67 3.84 2.66 1.27
C ILE A 67 3.91 3.44 -0.03
N PHE A 68 4.33 2.79 -1.12
CA PHE A 68 4.50 3.45 -2.42
C PHE A 68 3.53 2.97 -3.51
N GLY A 69 2.74 1.92 -3.24
CA GLY A 69 1.78 1.41 -4.21
C GLY A 69 0.93 0.26 -3.71
N LYS A 70 -0.12 -0.02 -4.49
CA LYS A 70 -1.01 -1.16 -4.29
C LYS A 70 -0.58 -2.30 -5.21
N THR A 71 -0.63 -3.54 -4.72
CA THR A 71 -0.38 -4.74 -5.55
C THR A 71 -1.68 -5.39 -5.98
N ASN A 72 -1.68 -5.87 -7.23
CA ASN A 72 -2.84 -6.48 -7.87
C ASN A 72 -3.34 -7.71 -7.11
N VAL A 73 -4.64 -7.98 -7.17
CA VAL A 73 -5.31 -9.10 -6.50
C VAL A 73 -6.41 -9.67 -7.39
N PRO A 74 -6.85 -10.93 -7.21
CA PRO A 74 -8.05 -11.41 -7.88
C PRO A 74 -9.30 -10.66 -7.41
N LEU A 75 -10.35 -10.72 -8.23
CA LEU A 75 -11.67 -10.19 -7.88
C LEU A 75 -12.09 -10.66 -6.48
N PHE A 76 -12.24 -9.72 -5.55
CA PHE A 76 -12.60 -9.98 -4.14
C PHE A 76 -11.72 -10.99 -3.41
N LEU A 77 -10.45 -11.14 -3.80
CA LEU A 77 -9.54 -12.15 -3.25
C LEU A 77 -10.02 -13.60 -3.44
N ALA A 78 -10.95 -13.83 -4.37
CA ALA A 78 -11.66 -15.11 -4.50
C ALA A 78 -10.90 -16.20 -5.26
N ASP A 79 -9.63 -15.95 -5.63
CA ASP A 79 -8.80 -16.87 -6.40
C ASP A 79 -7.36 -16.88 -5.86
N ILE A 80 -6.60 -17.91 -6.24
CA ILE A 80 -5.16 -18.03 -6.05
C ILE A 80 -4.38 -17.46 -7.24
N GLN A 81 -5.03 -17.26 -8.39
CA GLN A 81 -4.47 -16.59 -9.57
C GLN A 81 -4.81 -15.10 -9.57
N THR A 82 -3.82 -14.25 -9.83
CA THR A 82 -3.95 -12.79 -9.74
C THR A 82 -4.45 -12.19 -11.06
N PHE A 83 -5.75 -12.28 -11.33
CA PHE A 83 -6.39 -11.64 -12.48
C PHE A 83 -7.65 -10.84 -12.08
N ASN A 84 -7.88 -9.69 -12.71
CA ASN A 84 -9.15 -8.97 -12.66
C ASN A 84 -9.33 -8.06 -13.88
N ASP A 85 -10.55 -7.56 -14.07
CA ASP A 85 -10.90 -6.73 -15.23
C ASP A 85 -10.37 -5.29 -15.17
N ILE A 86 -9.79 -4.84 -14.05
CA ILE A 86 -9.28 -3.47 -13.90
C ILE A 86 -7.83 -3.38 -14.38
N TYR A 87 -7.00 -4.33 -13.94
CA TYR A 87 -5.55 -4.30 -14.13
C TYR A 87 -5.01 -5.48 -14.94
N GLY A 88 -5.86 -6.45 -15.29
CA GLY A 88 -5.45 -7.67 -15.99
C GLY A 88 -4.75 -8.68 -15.07
N THR A 89 -3.93 -9.54 -15.68
CA THR A 89 -3.23 -10.63 -14.99
C THR A 89 -1.81 -10.22 -14.59
N THR A 90 -1.46 -10.46 -13.33
CA THR A 90 -0.06 -10.38 -12.89
C THR A 90 0.68 -11.67 -13.27
N ASN A 91 1.80 -11.54 -13.99
CA ASN A 91 2.62 -12.66 -14.42
C ASN A 91 3.72 -13.01 -13.40
N ASN A 92 4.29 -14.20 -13.55
CA ASN A 92 5.49 -14.61 -12.81
C ASN A 92 6.71 -13.83 -13.35
N PRO A 93 7.54 -13.20 -12.48
CA PRO A 93 8.76 -12.49 -12.89
C PRO A 93 9.77 -13.32 -13.69
#